data_AF-A0A1V2RH42-F1
#
_entry.id   AF-A0A1V2RH42-F1
#
_cell.length_a   1.000
_cell.length_b   1.000
_cell.length_c   1.000
_cell.angle_alpha   90.00
_cell.angle_beta   90.00
_cell.angle_gamma   90.00
#
_symmetry.space_group_name_H-M   'P 1'
#
loop_
_entity.id
_entity.type
_entity.pdbx_description
1 polymer ?
#
loop_
_entity_poly.entity_id
_entity_poly.type
_entity_poly.pdbx_seq_one_letter_code
_entity_poly.pdbx_strand_id
1 'polypeptide(L)'
;MARDRVGGAGGWSMRGAVAALAGLVGSVLILGLLMAPPAHAAGQLDAAAEALADGPGVWIAEDYEGIDERTVELMRARYAAAETPIRVAMLTEEMGEGDAAAEELAASVGERGVYLVYSEVPSPVSDSPVTASAWAVTGVPVTREDLEAEDSHRIGIPSGNFLLSLPDALDDDLRPSVAAVSDDDPFFVDPAVTAAFPALDMQLLRDSFAGVPRIRAALVSGVGGALEAAQASMLSGLPDDGVAVLIQWEDDGAFSAVFGAGPDVPYEISDLETVIGASAITEVPVDQVPQRLALLAALLSSADPAETARAALADTAVYVHPGISDWRTTPEEVAEHAEALTAADPSARVAFLPEPVLDLRFGDPLPGPESALAELVAADGQNVAVFTVAPYHGGRVSTTSATGEASFVEAAGWAHGSDAFIGETLTDLLGRIESADGFGPSLRPPGPEALGRFALLFLLLSVAALLARVLGRRLTRRQRRARAAAVRRRRLSIMPPARVRSELATAELAARAAAADLIRLGDDLADVPLPASPSALRALKRLRGEYERLLDAHANVTSREDVVRLRQDLTRVRRGLDRLPRPVSR
;
A
#
# COMPACT_ATOMS: atom_id res chain seq x y z
N MET A 1 -58.52 -34.22 -61.17
CA MET A 1 -57.36 -33.61 -61.86
C MET A 1 -57.43 -32.11 -61.62
N ALA A 2 -56.41 -31.36 -61.19
CA ALA A 2 -55.07 -31.60 -60.70
C ALA A 2 -54.71 -30.34 -59.85
N ARG A 3 -53.70 -30.47 -58.98
CA ARG A 3 -53.21 -29.48 -58.00
C ARG A 3 -52.84 -28.13 -58.64
N ASP A 4 -52.96 -27.04 -57.87
CA ASP A 4 -51.75 -26.32 -57.47
C ASP A 4 -51.89 -25.48 -56.20
N ARG A 5 -50.85 -25.57 -55.37
CA ARG A 5 -50.59 -24.78 -54.15
C ARG A 5 -49.74 -23.57 -54.55
N VAL A 6 -50.17 -22.37 -54.17
CA VAL A 6 -49.30 -21.23 -53.86
C VAL A 6 -49.98 -20.55 -52.68
N GLY A 7 -49.47 -20.62 -51.44
CA GLY A 7 -48.20 -20.02 -51.06
C GLY A 7 -48.50 -18.63 -50.48
N GLY A 8 -49.17 -18.58 -49.32
CA GLY A 8 -49.40 -17.34 -48.58
C GLY A 8 -48.08 -16.84 -48.01
N ALA A 9 -47.41 -15.95 -48.73
CA ALA A 9 -46.27 -15.20 -48.22
C ALA A 9 -46.81 -14.14 -47.25
N GLY A 10 -46.42 -14.26 -45.97
CA GLY A 10 -46.81 -13.37 -44.90
C GLY A 10 -46.44 -11.93 -45.23
N GLY A 11 -47.46 -11.07 -45.29
CA GLY A 11 -47.28 -9.62 -45.27
C GLY A 11 -46.65 -9.23 -43.95
N TRP A 12 -45.33 -9.06 -43.96
CA TRP A 12 -44.63 -8.35 -42.91
C TRP A 12 -45.19 -6.93 -42.89
N SER A 13 -45.99 -6.62 -41.86
CA SER A 13 -46.54 -5.28 -41.69
C SER A 13 -45.39 -4.27 -41.76
N MET A 14 -45.55 -3.24 -42.57
CA MET A 14 -44.57 -2.17 -42.76
C MET A 14 -44.14 -1.53 -41.43
N ARG A 15 -44.99 -1.64 -40.40
CA ARG A 15 -44.72 -1.22 -39.02
C ARG A 15 -43.73 -2.13 -38.27
N GLY A 16 -43.74 -3.44 -38.53
CA GLY A 16 -42.77 -4.39 -37.96
C GLY A 16 -41.37 -4.23 -38.56
N ALA A 17 -41.29 -3.95 -39.86
CA ALA A 17 -40.01 -3.69 -40.53
C ALA A 17 -39.36 -2.38 -40.07
N VAL A 18 -40.15 -1.32 -39.87
CA VAL A 18 -39.65 -0.01 -39.37
C VAL A 18 -39.24 -0.10 -37.90
N ALA A 19 -39.99 -0.83 -37.06
CA ALA A 19 -39.61 -1.05 -35.65
C ALA A 19 -38.34 -1.91 -35.52
N ALA A 20 -38.17 -2.92 -36.37
CA ALA A 20 -36.95 -3.73 -36.41
C ALA A 20 -35.74 -2.92 -36.91
N LEU A 21 -35.93 -2.05 -37.91
CA LEU A 21 -34.86 -1.16 -38.40
C LEU A 21 -34.48 -0.09 -37.37
N ALA A 22 -35.45 0.50 -36.68
CA ALA A 22 -35.20 1.46 -35.60
C ALA A 22 -34.50 0.80 -34.40
N GLY A 23 -34.89 -0.44 -34.05
CA GLY A 23 -34.21 -1.25 -33.05
C GLY A 23 -32.77 -1.57 -33.45
N LEU A 24 -32.52 -1.89 -34.73
CA LEU A 24 -31.18 -2.20 -35.24
C LEU A 24 -30.29 -0.95 -35.30
N VAL A 25 -30.81 0.18 -35.78
CA VAL A 25 -30.09 1.46 -35.84
C VAL A 25 -29.81 2.00 -34.43
N GLY A 26 -30.78 1.90 -33.50
CA GLY A 26 -30.57 2.25 -32.10
C GLY A 26 -29.52 1.36 -31.43
N SER A 27 -29.53 0.05 -31.73
CA SER A 27 -28.52 -0.88 -31.22
C SER A 27 -27.14 -0.60 -31.79
N VAL A 28 -27.04 -0.26 -33.08
CA VAL A 28 -25.76 0.10 -33.74
C VAL A 28 -25.25 1.45 -33.27
N LEU A 29 -26.13 2.43 -32.98
CA LEU A 29 -25.76 3.71 -32.37
C LEU A 29 -25.27 3.54 -30.92
N ILE A 30 -25.92 2.69 -30.12
CA ILE A 30 -25.48 2.37 -28.75
C ILE A 30 -24.16 1.60 -28.78
N LEU A 31 -24.02 0.64 -29.70
CA LEU A 31 -22.76 -0.09 -29.87
C LEU A 31 -21.65 0.84 -30.41
N GLY A 32 -22.00 1.81 -31.25
CA GLY A 32 -21.11 2.87 -31.73
C GLY A 32 -20.73 3.88 -30.65
N LEU A 33 -21.64 4.20 -29.71
CA LEU A 33 -21.35 5.03 -28.53
C LEU A 33 -20.44 4.29 -27.52
N LEU A 34 -20.60 2.97 -27.40
CA LEU A 34 -19.81 2.11 -26.51
C LEU A 34 -18.46 1.67 -27.13
N MET A 35 -18.29 1.81 -28.45
CA MET A 35 -17.06 1.49 -29.19
C MET A 35 -16.34 2.73 -29.73
N ALA A 36 -16.94 3.91 -29.64
CA ALA A 36 -16.25 5.17 -29.87
C ALA A 36 -15.19 5.34 -28.76
N PRO A 37 -13.95 5.72 -29.09
CA PRO A 37 -13.07 6.28 -28.07
C PRO A 37 -13.80 7.46 -27.42
N PRO A 38 -13.78 7.60 -26.07
CA PRO A 38 -14.42 8.74 -25.44
C PRO A 38 -13.85 10.01 -26.07
N ALA A 39 -14.74 10.88 -26.54
CA ALA A 39 -14.36 12.23 -26.90
C ALA A 39 -14.11 13.00 -25.59
N HIS A 40 -12.92 12.83 -25.01
CA HIS A 40 -12.43 13.70 -23.95
C HIS A 40 -12.02 15.02 -24.62
N ALA A 41 -12.94 15.99 -24.61
CA ALA A 41 -12.74 17.29 -25.27
C ALA A 41 -11.97 18.30 -24.39
N ALA A 42 -11.47 17.87 -23.22
CA ALA A 42 -10.50 18.57 -22.40
C ALA A 42 -9.47 17.52 -21.94
N GLY A 43 -8.17 17.85 -22.00
CA GLY A 43 -7.13 16.96 -21.49
C GLY A 43 -7.24 16.82 -19.97
N GLN A 44 -6.66 15.77 -19.39
CA GLN A 44 -6.67 15.62 -17.92
C GLN A 44 -6.00 16.81 -17.21
N LEU A 45 -5.01 17.44 -17.86
CA LEU A 45 -4.34 18.64 -17.34
C LEU A 45 -5.29 19.84 -17.22
N ASP A 46 -6.20 20.04 -18.20
CA ASP A 46 -7.21 21.10 -18.14
C ASP A 46 -8.21 20.85 -17.00
N ALA A 47 -8.64 19.59 -16.85
CA ALA A 47 -9.54 19.19 -15.78
C ALA A 47 -8.88 19.34 -14.40
N ALA A 48 -7.58 19.03 -14.30
CA ALA A 48 -6.80 19.26 -13.11
C ALA A 48 -6.70 20.76 -12.81
N ALA A 49 -6.39 21.60 -13.81
CA ALA A 49 -6.30 23.04 -13.63
C ALA A 49 -7.63 23.65 -13.13
N GLU A 50 -8.76 23.28 -13.73
CA GLU A 50 -10.09 23.74 -13.30
C GLU A 50 -10.38 23.35 -11.85
N ALA A 51 -10.07 22.10 -11.47
CA ALA A 51 -10.29 21.63 -10.10
C ALA A 51 -9.33 22.25 -9.08
N LEU A 52 -8.08 22.51 -9.47
CA LEU A 52 -7.03 23.05 -8.60
C LEU A 52 -7.10 24.58 -8.44
N ALA A 53 -7.84 25.27 -9.31
CA ALA A 53 -8.03 26.72 -9.23
C ALA A 53 -8.90 27.15 -8.03
N ASP A 54 -10.00 26.44 -7.78
CA ASP A 54 -10.95 26.75 -6.70
C ASP A 54 -11.03 25.64 -5.64
N GLY A 55 -10.28 24.55 -5.81
CA GLY A 55 -10.43 23.31 -5.04
C GLY A 55 -9.19 22.89 -4.24
N PRO A 56 -9.13 21.61 -3.81
CA PRO A 56 -8.05 21.12 -2.95
C PRO A 56 -6.70 21.19 -3.67
N GLY A 57 -5.60 21.27 -2.92
CA GLY A 57 -4.24 21.30 -3.50
C GLY A 57 -3.82 20.03 -4.26
N VAL A 58 -4.68 19.03 -4.40
CA VAL A 58 -4.40 17.73 -5.03
C VAL A 58 -5.55 17.30 -5.93
N TRP A 59 -5.24 17.01 -7.20
CA TRP A 59 -6.14 16.42 -8.18
C TRP A 59 -5.56 15.11 -8.71
N ILE A 60 -6.41 14.08 -8.84
CA ILE A 60 -6.00 12.72 -9.23
C ILE A 60 -6.96 12.22 -10.30
N ALA A 61 -6.40 11.78 -11.41
CA ALA A 61 -7.14 11.17 -12.50
C ALA A 61 -7.78 9.84 -12.05
N GLU A 62 -8.93 9.51 -12.65
CA GLU A 62 -9.53 8.19 -12.53
C GLU A 62 -8.51 7.12 -12.97
N ASP A 63 -8.37 6.04 -12.18
CA ASP A 63 -7.43 4.94 -12.38
C ASP A 63 -5.92 5.24 -12.17
N TYR A 64 -5.54 6.38 -11.57
CA TYR A 64 -4.15 6.57 -11.11
C TYR A 64 -3.85 5.61 -9.95
N GLU A 65 -2.77 4.83 -10.04
CA GLU A 65 -2.44 3.79 -9.05
C GLU A 65 -1.16 4.11 -8.25
N GLY A 66 -0.38 5.11 -8.68
CA GLY A 66 0.92 5.46 -8.11
C GLY A 66 0.90 6.15 -6.75
N ILE A 67 -0.27 6.30 -6.12
CA ILE A 67 -0.40 6.82 -4.76
C ILE A 67 -1.59 6.16 -4.06
N ASP A 68 -1.45 5.86 -2.79
CA ASP A 68 -2.53 5.32 -1.98
C ASP A 68 -3.47 6.42 -1.45
N GLU A 69 -4.71 6.05 -1.15
CA GLU A 69 -5.75 6.99 -0.69
C GLU A 69 -5.39 7.70 0.62
N ARG A 70 -4.64 7.04 1.53
CA ARG A 70 -4.27 7.60 2.84
C ARG A 70 -3.19 8.68 2.69
N THR A 71 -2.20 8.47 1.82
CA THR A 71 -1.23 9.52 1.47
C THR A 71 -1.92 10.74 0.88
N VAL A 72 -2.94 10.54 0.03
CA VAL A 72 -3.73 11.64 -0.55
C VAL A 72 -4.50 12.42 0.52
N GLU A 73 -5.06 11.74 1.52
CA GLU A 73 -5.72 12.39 2.67
C GLU A 73 -4.74 13.26 3.45
N LEU A 74 -3.52 12.76 3.73
CA LEU A 74 -2.45 13.54 4.35
C LEU A 74 -2.03 14.74 3.49
N MET A 75 -1.83 14.55 2.18
CA MET A 75 -1.47 15.65 1.27
C MET A 75 -2.53 16.74 1.26
N ARG A 76 -3.82 16.37 1.22
CA ARG A 76 -4.91 17.35 1.29
C ARG A 76 -4.92 18.11 2.60
N ALA A 77 -4.70 17.44 3.72
CA ALA A 77 -4.63 18.08 5.03
C ALA A 77 -3.43 19.03 5.14
N ARG A 78 -2.25 18.59 4.68
CA ARG A 78 -1.02 19.39 4.65
C ARG A 78 -1.15 20.63 3.76
N TYR A 79 -1.59 20.46 2.52
CA TYR A 79 -1.65 21.57 1.56
C TYR A 79 -2.78 22.56 1.84
N ALA A 80 -3.80 22.17 2.61
CA ALA A 80 -4.81 23.10 3.09
C ALA A 80 -4.29 24.06 4.17
N ALA A 81 -3.23 23.67 4.89
CA ALA A 81 -2.62 24.46 5.97
C ALA A 81 -1.33 25.19 5.56
N ALA A 82 -0.73 24.82 4.44
CA ALA A 82 0.52 25.40 3.94
C ALA A 82 0.40 26.91 3.65
N GLU A 83 1.44 27.68 3.96
CA GLU A 83 1.52 29.11 3.61
C GLU A 83 1.83 29.28 2.13
N THR A 84 2.77 28.49 1.61
CA THR A 84 3.08 28.41 0.19
C THR A 84 2.05 27.52 -0.52
N PRO A 85 1.30 28.02 -1.51
CA PRO A 85 0.34 27.19 -2.24
C PRO A 85 1.05 26.07 -3.02
N ILE A 86 0.70 24.83 -2.73
CA ILE A 86 1.16 23.64 -3.45
C ILE A 86 -0.03 23.06 -4.23
N ARG A 87 0.19 22.73 -5.52
CA ARG A 87 -0.81 22.17 -6.42
C ARG A 87 -0.24 20.94 -7.11
N VAL A 88 -0.87 19.80 -6.91
CA VAL A 88 -0.43 18.51 -7.45
C VAL A 88 -1.48 17.93 -8.37
N ALA A 89 -1.08 17.58 -9.60
CA ALA A 89 -1.93 16.87 -10.56
C ALA A 89 -1.32 15.50 -10.88
N MET A 90 -2.07 14.43 -10.65
CA MET A 90 -1.68 13.05 -10.96
C MET A 90 -2.52 12.54 -12.14
N LEU A 91 -1.87 12.33 -13.28
CA LEU A 91 -2.48 12.06 -14.58
C LEU A 91 -2.26 10.61 -15.02
N THR A 92 -3.16 10.09 -15.86
CA THR A 92 -2.99 8.81 -16.57
C THR A 92 -2.74 9.00 -18.07
N GLU A 93 -2.42 10.23 -18.49
CA GLU A 93 -2.09 10.65 -19.85
C GLU A 93 -0.59 10.92 -20.04
N GLU A 94 -0.08 10.76 -21.27
CA GLU A 94 1.31 11.06 -21.62
C GLU A 94 1.54 12.57 -21.58
N MET A 95 2.39 13.02 -20.66
CA MET A 95 2.89 14.39 -20.63
C MET A 95 4.08 14.56 -21.57
N GLY A 96 4.28 15.79 -22.06
CA GLY A 96 5.48 16.13 -22.82
C GLY A 96 6.77 16.00 -21.98
N GLU A 97 7.92 15.97 -22.64
CA GLU A 97 9.22 15.98 -21.95
C GLU A 97 9.47 17.31 -21.23
N GLY A 98 10.16 17.24 -20.09
CA GLY A 98 10.49 18.39 -19.25
C GLY A 98 9.27 18.93 -18.50
N ASP A 99 9.35 20.20 -18.10
CA ASP A 99 8.40 20.77 -17.13
C ASP A 99 7.21 21.49 -17.74
N ALA A 100 7.05 21.37 -19.05
CA ALA A 100 6.02 22.07 -19.81
C ALA A 100 4.60 21.80 -19.25
N ALA A 101 4.33 20.58 -18.76
CA ALA A 101 3.04 20.24 -18.17
C ALA A 101 2.77 21.00 -16.86
N ALA A 102 3.79 21.17 -16.02
CA ALA A 102 3.66 21.94 -14.78
C ALA A 102 3.59 23.45 -15.04
N GLU A 103 4.33 23.95 -16.03
CA GLU A 103 4.22 25.35 -16.48
C GLU A 103 2.83 25.65 -17.05
N GLU A 104 2.25 24.73 -17.83
CA GLU A 104 0.89 24.83 -18.36
C GLU A 104 -0.17 24.77 -17.27
N LEU A 105 0.01 23.89 -16.27
CA LEU A 105 -0.85 23.86 -15.08
C LEU A 105 -0.78 25.19 -14.32
N ALA A 106 0.43 25.69 -14.05
CA ALA A 106 0.64 26.96 -13.33
C ALA A 106 -0.01 28.14 -14.06
N ALA A 107 0.18 28.22 -15.38
CA ALA A 107 -0.43 29.25 -16.22
C ALA A 107 -1.96 29.19 -16.23
N SER A 108 -2.52 27.98 -16.18
CA SER A 108 -3.97 27.75 -16.24
C SER A 108 -4.66 28.03 -14.89
N VAL A 109 -4.01 27.65 -13.78
CA VAL A 109 -4.49 27.97 -12.42
C VAL A 109 -4.35 29.47 -12.15
N GLY A 110 -3.24 30.08 -12.58
CA GLY A 110 -3.04 31.54 -12.52
C GLY A 110 -2.68 32.08 -11.13
N GLU A 111 -2.34 31.21 -10.17
CA GLU A 111 -1.91 31.58 -8.82
C GLU A 111 -0.38 31.49 -8.67
N ARG A 112 0.13 32.02 -7.56
CA ARG A 112 1.54 31.85 -7.18
C ARG A 112 1.68 30.60 -6.34
N GLY A 113 2.73 29.82 -6.54
CA GLY A 113 2.94 28.58 -5.81
C GLY A 113 3.88 27.60 -6.49
N VAL A 114 3.87 26.37 -5.97
CA VAL A 114 4.57 25.21 -6.51
C VAL A 114 3.57 24.29 -7.18
N TYR A 115 3.90 23.87 -8.40
CA TYR A 115 3.06 23.03 -9.26
C TYR A 115 3.82 21.76 -9.59
N LEU A 116 3.23 20.61 -9.25
CA LEU A 116 3.79 19.30 -9.55
C LEU A 116 2.81 18.49 -10.40
N VAL A 117 3.31 17.95 -11.50
CA VAL A 117 2.54 17.06 -12.37
C VAL A 117 3.23 15.71 -12.41
N TYR A 118 2.50 14.66 -12.04
CA TYR A 118 2.92 13.27 -12.16
C TYR A 118 2.05 12.60 -13.20
N SER A 119 2.64 11.72 -14.01
CA SER A 119 1.88 10.92 -14.97
C SER A 119 2.23 9.45 -14.85
N GLU A 120 1.22 8.60 -15.00
CA GLU A 120 1.35 7.15 -15.11
C GLU A 120 0.69 6.64 -16.38
N VAL A 121 1.50 6.30 -17.37
CA VAL A 121 0.99 5.80 -18.64
C VAL A 121 1.20 4.29 -18.74
N PRO A 122 0.17 3.50 -19.10
CA PRO A 122 0.33 2.07 -19.24
C PRO A 122 1.43 1.70 -20.24
N SER A 123 2.50 1.05 -19.77
CA SER A 123 3.52 0.50 -20.64
C SER A 123 2.98 -0.73 -21.38
N PRO A 124 3.16 -0.87 -22.71
CA PRO A 124 2.82 -2.09 -23.43
C PRO A 124 3.82 -3.23 -23.20
N VAL A 125 5.00 -2.93 -22.64
CA VAL A 125 6.14 -3.84 -22.49
C VAL A 125 6.55 -4.10 -21.04
N SER A 126 6.03 -3.33 -20.09
CA SER A 126 6.25 -3.50 -18.65
C SER A 126 4.93 -3.77 -17.92
N ASP A 127 5.02 -4.52 -16.83
CA ASP A 127 3.91 -4.66 -15.88
C ASP A 127 3.75 -3.41 -15.00
N SER A 128 4.77 -2.53 -14.96
CA SER A 128 4.72 -1.21 -14.34
C SER A 128 4.36 -0.12 -15.36
N PRO A 129 3.61 0.93 -14.96
CA PRO A 129 3.41 2.09 -15.81
C PRO A 129 4.74 2.79 -16.12
N VAL A 130 4.78 3.54 -17.23
CA VAL A 130 5.82 4.54 -17.44
C VAL A 130 5.42 5.74 -16.60
N THR A 131 6.28 6.15 -15.69
CA THR A 131 6.10 7.34 -14.86
C THR A 131 6.87 8.51 -15.43
N ALA A 132 6.33 9.72 -15.30
CA ALA A 132 7.05 10.96 -15.55
C ALA A 132 6.61 12.05 -14.57
N SER A 133 7.51 12.96 -14.23
CA SER A 133 7.28 14.09 -13.33
C SER A 133 7.72 15.41 -13.97
N ALA A 134 7.01 16.49 -13.65
CA ALA A 134 7.26 17.84 -14.14
C ALA A 134 6.97 18.84 -13.01
N TRP A 135 7.85 19.81 -12.82
CA TRP A 135 7.76 20.77 -11.71
C TRP A 135 7.88 22.21 -12.20
N ALA A 136 7.02 23.09 -11.67
CA ALA A 136 7.09 24.52 -11.93
C ALA A 136 6.90 25.32 -10.64
N VAL A 137 7.61 26.43 -10.54
CA VAL A 137 7.51 27.36 -9.41
C VAL A 137 7.19 28.75 -9.95
N THR A 138 6.12 29.36 -9.41
CA THR A 138 5.61 30.64 -9.91
C THR A 138 5.44 31.64 -8.78
N GLY A 139 6.21 32.73 -8.80
CA GLY A 139 5.95 33.91 -7.97
C GLY A 139 6.10 33.72 -6.45
N VAL A 140 6.82 32.68 -6.01
CA VAL A 140 7.19 32.41 -4.61
C VAL A 140 8.71 32.41 -4.46
N PRO A 141 9.27 32.67 -3.26
CA PRO A 141 10.72 32.74 -3.03
C PRO A 141 11.38 31.34 -2.93
N VAL A 142 10.92 30.41 -3.75
CA VAL A 142 11.38 29.02 -3.83
C VAL A 142 11.90 28.79 -5.24
N THR A 143 12.98 28.03 -5.38
CA THR A 143 13.54 27.65 -6.67
C THR A 143 13.28 26.19 -6.98
N ARG A 144 13.47 25.80 -8.25
CA ARG A 144 13.45 24.39 -8.64
C ARG A 144 14.58 23.60 -7.97
N GLU A 145 15.75 24.21 -7.78
CA GLU A 145 16.88 23.57 -7.11
C GLU A 145 16.54 23.22 -5.66
N ASP A 146 15.71 24.02 -4.98
CA ASP A 146 15.22 23.70 -3.62
C ASP A 146 14.32 22.45 -3.63
N LEU A 147 13.46 22.30 -4.64
CA LEU A 147 12.61 21.10 -4.81
C LEU A 147 13.45 19.87 -5.14
N GLU A 148 14.45 19.99 -6.01
CA GLU A 148 15.39 18.91 -6.35
C GLU A 148 16.24 18.50 -5.15
N ALA A 149 16.66 19.46 -4.33
CA ALA A 149 17.38 19.19 -3.08
C ALA A 149 16.50 18.44 -2.08
N GLU A 150 15.23 18.84 -1.94
CA GLU A 150 14.28 18.14 -1.08
C GLU A 150 14.00 16.72 -1.58
N ASP A 151 13.71 16.53 -2.87
CA ASP A 151 13.54 15.19 -3.48
C ASP A 151 14.78 14.31 -3.26
N SER A 152 15.97 14.88 -3.41
CA SER A 152 17.24 14.19 -3.14
C SER A 152 17.37 13.77 -1.68
N HIS A 153 16.86 14.55 -0.72
CA HIS A 153 16.83 14.17 0.69
C HIS A 153 15.84 13.03 0.98
N ARG A 154 14.94 12.69 0.05
CA ARG A 154 13.98 11.59 0.18
C ARG A 154 14.44 10.30 -0.49
N ILE A 155 15.61 10.29 -1.13
CA ILE A 155 16.19 9.08 -1.69
C ILE A 155 16.78 8.21 -0.58
N GLY A 156 16.19 7.05 -0.32
CA GLY A 156 16.73 6.07 0.62
C GLY A 156 15.64 5.38 1.44
N ILE A 157 16.04 4.75 2.53
CA ILE A 157 15.13 4.31 3.59
C ILE A 157 15.88 4.42 4.93
N PRO A 158 15.26 4.93 6.01
CA PRO A 158 14.02 5.71 6.05
C PRO A 158 14.28 7.16 5.64
N SER A 159 13.43 7.73 4.79
CA SER A 159 13.65 9.09 4.26
C SER A 159 12.39 9.91 4.11
N GLY A 160 11.21 9.31 4.27
CA GLY A 160 9.92 10.00 4.27
C GLY A 160 9.43 10.32 2.86
N ASN A 161 8.20 10.83 2.78
CA ASN A 161 7.55 11.15 1.51
C ASN A 161 7.81 12.59 1.05
N PHE A 162 8.33 12.76 -0.18
CA PHE A 162 8.61 14.07 -0.79
C PHE A 162 7.38 15.00 -0.79
N LEU A 163 6.23 14.50 -1.22
CA LEU A 163 5.03 15.32 -1.34
C LEU A 163 4.54 15.81 0.03
N LEU A 164 4.74 15.05 1.09
CA LEU A 164 4.35 15.40 2.45
C LEU A 164 5.38 16.25 3.20
N SER A 165 6.66 16.19 2.83
CA SER A 165 7.72 17.01 3.41
C SER A 165 7.80 18.42 2.83
N LEU A 166 7.32 18.61 1.58
CA LEU A 166 7.36 19.90 0.89
C LEU A 166 6.86 21.10 1.71
N PRO A 167 5.68 21.09 2.36
CA PRO A 167 5.23 22.27 3.11
C PRO A 167 6.21 22.67 4.21
N ASP A 168 6.84 21.71 4.90
CA ASP A 168 7.84 22.01 5.93
C ASP A 168 9.18 22.47 5.32
N ALA A 169 9.56 21.91 4.18
CA ALA A 169 10.75 22.35 3.46
C ALA A 169 10.63 23.82 3.01
N LEU A 170 9.43 24.26 2.63
CA LEU A 170 9.17 25.60 2.10
C LEU A 170 8.80 26.62 3.19
N ASP A 171 7.98 26.22 4.15
CA ASP A 171 7.35 27.12 5.12
C ASP A 171 7.87 26.92 6.57
N ASP A 172 8.69 25.88 6.82
CA ASP A 172 9.22 25.52 8.14
C ASP A 172 8.10 25.31 9.19
N ASP A 173 7.05 24.59 8.81
CA ASP A 173 5.82 24.48 9.60
C ASP A 173 5.81 23.35 10.66
N LEU A 174 6.63 22.31 10.48
CA LEU A 174 6.75 21.17 11.40
C LEU A 174 8.07 21.15 12.16
N ARG A 175 9.21 21.41 11.51
CA ARG A 175 10.54 21.36 12.14
C ARG A 175 10.64 22.16 13.44
N PRO A 176 10.16 23.41 13.54
CA PRO A 176 10.19 24.16 14.78
C PRO A 176 9.37 23.50 15.89
N SER A 177 8.24 22.88 15.54
CA SER A 177 7.37 22.18 16.48
C SER A 177 8.01 20.88 16.97
N VAL A 178 8.67 20.13 16.08
CA VAL A 178 9.47 18.94 16.44
C VAL A 178 10.65 19.32 17.33
N ALA A 179 11.34 20.41 17.02
CA ALA A 179 12.46 20.92 17.81
C ALA A 179 12.03 21.48 19.19
N ALA A 180 10.76 21.87 19.35
CA ALA A 180 10.21 22.34 20.60
C ALA A 180 9.87 21.20 21.59
N VAL A 181 9.85 19.94 21.11
CA VAL A 181 9.63 18.77 21.97
C VAL A 181 10.71 18.70 23.04
N SER A 182 10.28 18.66 24.30
CA SER A 182 11.15 18.78 25.47
C SER A 182 10.63 17.95 26.63
N ASP A 183 11.32 17.92 27.77
CA ASP A 183 10.87 17.13 28.92
C ASP A 183 9.56 17.68 29.54
N ASP A 184 9.30 19.00 29.38
CA ASP A 184 8.08 19.65 29.86
C ASP A 184 6.89 19.45 28.89
N ASP A 185 7.17 19.30 27.59
CA ASP A 185 6.19 19.00 26.54
C ASP A 185 6.76 17.91 25.60
N PRO A 186 6.68 16.64 26.01
CA PRO A 186 7.42 15.54 25.36
C PRO A 186 6.80 15.03 24.07
N PHE A 187 5.62 15.51 23.67
CA PHE A 187 4.86 14.93 22.58
C PHE A 187 4.48 15.96 21.54
N PHE A 188 4.65 15.59 20.27
CA PHE A 188 4.14 16.34 19.13
C PHE A 188 3.40 15.42 18.16
N VAL A 189 2.26 15.86 17.66
CA VAL A 189 1.55 15.21 16.57
C VAL A 189 1.20 16.28 15.55
N ASP A 190 1.62 16.07 14.31
CA ASP A 190 1.27 16.91 13.19
C ASP A 190 -0.27 16.98 13.04
N PRO A 191 -0.87 18.18 13.04
CA PRO A 191 -2.31 18.35 12.85
C PRO A 191 -2.85 17.66 11.59
N ALA A 192 -2.06 17.54 10.53
CA ALA A 192 -2.47 16.83 9.31
C ALA A 192 -2.62 15.32 9.54
N VAL A 193 -1.78 14.72 10.38
CA VAL A 193 -1.90 13.31 10.79
C VAL A 193 -3.21 13.09 11.54
N THR A 194 -3.52 13.95 12.52
CA THR A 194 -4.80 13.85 13.27
C THR A 194 -6.02 14.13 12.39
N ALA A 195 -5.90 15.03 11.40
CA ALA A 195 -6.98 15.29 10.46
C ALA A 195 -7.29 14.09 9.54
N ALA A 196 -6.25 13.41 9.04
CA ALA A 196 -6.41 12.21 8.21
C ALA A 196 -6.78 10.97 9.05
N PHE A 197 -6.18 10.83 10.23
CA PHE A 197 -6.36 9.69 11.12
C PHE A 197 -6.72 10.19 12.53
N PRO A 198 -8.02 10.41 12.82
CA PRO A 198 -8.45 10.97 14.11
C PRO A 198 -8.04 10.16 15.35
N ALA A 199 -7.72 8.88 15.20
CA ALA A 199 -7.22 8.05 16.28
C ALA A 199 -5.72 8.28 16.59
N LEU A 200 -4.99 8.92 15.68
CA LEU A 200 -3.57 9.27 15.81
C LEU A 200 -3.47 10.75 16.22
N ASP A 201 -3.65 11.00 17.50
CA ASP A 201 -3.65 12.34 18.08
C ASP A 201 -2.67 12.46 19.25
N MET A 202 -2.56 13.68 19.79
CA MET A 202 -1.71 13.95 20.94
C MET A 202 -2.11 13.14 22.18
N GLN A 203 -3.40 12.84 22.33
CA GLN A 203 -3.91 12.09 23.47
C GLN A 203 -3.43 10.63 23.42
N LEU A 204 -3.38 10.02 22.23
CA LEU A 204 -2.79 8.70 22.03
C LEU A 204 -1.35 8.62 22.56
N LEU A 205 -0.49 9.61 22.23
CA LEU A 205 0.89 9.62 22.74
C LEU A 205 0.94 9.77 24.26
N ARG A 206 0.12 10.66 24.82
CA ARG A 206 0.03 10.87 26.27
C ARG A 206 -0.45 9.63 27.02
N ASP A 207 -1.45 8.95 26.49
CA ASP A 207 -2.01 7.74 27.08
C ASP A 207 -1.05 6.56 26.95
N SER A 208 -0.41 6.41 25.77
CA SER A 208 0.54 5.33 25.52
C SER A 208 1.77 5.42 26.41
N PHE A 209 2.32 6.63 26.59
CA PHE A 209 3.53 6.86 27.39
C PHE A 209 3.23 7.35 28.82
N ALA A 210 2.00 7.17 29.30
CA ALA A 210 1.64 7.50 30.67
C ALA A 210 2.53 6.73 31.67
N GLY A 211 3.29 7.46 32.49
CA GLY A 211 4.19 6.86 33.47
C GLY A 211 5.53 6.35 32.91
N VAL A 212 5.80 6.55 31.61
CA VAL A 212 7.12 6.30 31.02
C VAL A 212 7.99 7.53 31.24
N PRO A 213 9.09 7.44 32.01
CA PRO A 213 9.96 8.59 32.23
C PRO A 213 10.80 8.89 30.98
N ARG A 214 11.06 10.18 30.71
CA ARG A 214 12.14 10.66 29.81
C ARG A 214 12.04 10.18 28.37
N ILE A 215 10.82 10.13 27.82
CA ILE A 215 10.59 9.91 26.39
C ILE A 215 10.18 11.22 25.70
N ARG A 216 10.66 11.43 24.48
CA ARG A 216 10.19 12.44 23.53
C ARG A 216 9.66 11.73 22.29
N ALA A 217 8.44 12.04 21.84
CA ALA A 217 7.85 11.41 20.67
C ALA A 217 7.21 12.43 19.74
N ALA A 218 7.51 12.33 18.44
CA ALA A 218 6.88 13.13 17.40
C ALA A 218 6.28 12.21 16.34
N LEU A 219 5.01 12.43 15.99
CA LEU A 219 4.32 11.74 14.89
C LEU A 219 3.96 12.76 13.80
N VAL A 220 4.56 12.65 12.63
CA VAL A 220 4.49 13.68 11.57
C VAL A 220 4.13 13.09 10.21
N SER A 221 3.50 13.88 9.33
CA SER A 221 3.30 13.41 7.95
C SER A 221 4.59 13.45 7.13
N GLY A 222 5.54 14.34 7.46
CA GLY A 222 6.82 14.44 6.77
C GLY A 222 7.54 15.76 7.08
N VAL A 223 8.79 15.67 7.54
CA VAL A 223 9.65 16.84 7.82
C VAL A 223 10.55 17.13 6.62
N GLY A 224 10.72 18.41 6.30
CA GLY A 224 11.55 18.89 5.21
C GLY A 224 13.03 18.96 5.57
N GLY A 225 13.90 18.79 4.58
CA GLY A 225 15.35 18.70 4.75
C GLY A 225 15.80 17.37 5.36
N ALA A 226 17.08 17.27 5.73
CA ALA A 226 17.66 16.04 6.25
C ALA A 226 16.96 15.55 7.53
N LEU A 227 16.54 14.27 7.54
CA LEU A 227 15.84 13.66 8.67
C LEU A 227 16.69 13.66 9.94
N GLU A 228 18.00 13.49 9.79
CA GLU A 228 18.98 13.52 10.87
C GLU A 228 19.00 14.87 11.59
N ALA A 229 18.70 15.97 10.88
CA ALA A 229 18.64 17.30 11.50
C ALA A 229 17.40 17.44 12.40
N ALA A 230 16.24 16.94 11.95
CA ALA A 230 15.03 16.91 12.77
C ALA A 230 15.24 16.01 14.00
N GLN A 231 15.82 14.82 13.81
CA GLN A 231 16.15 13.91 14.90
C GLN A 231 17.14 14.52 15.90
N ALA A 232 18.22 15.15 15.42
CA ALA A 232 19.22 15.79 16.26
C ALA A 232 18.63 16.88 17.16
N SER A 233 17.59 17.58 16.68
CA SER A 233 16.88 18.57 17.49
C SER A 233 16.18 17.95 18.70
N MET A 234 15.53 16.79 18.53
CA MET A 234 14.86 16.06 19.62
C MET A 234 15.87 15.48 20.62
N LEU A 235 17.07 15.11 20.16
CA LEU A 235 18.16 14.61 21.00
C LEU A 235 18.84 15.72 21.81
N SER A 236 18.72 16.97 21.38
CA SER A 236 19.34 18.10 22.08
C SER A 236 18.79 18.24 23.50
N GLY A 237 19.67 18.13 24.50
CA GLY A 237 19.29 18.19 25.91
C GLY A 237 18.42 17.03 26.38
N LEU A 238 18.42 15.89 25.66
CA LEU A 238 17.85 14.64 26.15
C LEU A 238 18.69 14.12 27.32
N PRO A 239 18.09 13.66 28.43
CA PRO A 239 18.82 13.02 29.52
C PRO A 239 19.58 11.76 29.08
N ASP A 240 20.60 11.34 29.84
CA ASP A 240 21.45 10.20 29.49
C ASP A 240 20.67 8.87 29.41
N ASP A 241 19.56 8.74 30.12
CA ASP A 241 18.63 7.59 30.09
C ASP A 241 17.35 7.88 29.30
N GLY A 242 17.33 8.95 28.50
CA GLY A 242 16.18 9.35 27.70
C GLY A 242 16.14 8.71 26.31
N VAL A 243 14.93 8.63 25.75
CA VAL A 243 14.69 8.14 24.38
C VAL A 243 13.90 9.18 23.59
N ALA A 244 14.29 9.43 22.35
CA ALA A 244 13.55 10.23 21.38
C ALA A 244 13.13 9.34 20.19
N VAL A 245 11.88 9.46 19.76
CA VAL A 245 11.35 8.77 18.59
C VAL A 245 10.65 9.76 17.65
N LEU A 246 11.08 9.78 16.39
CA LEU A 246 10.42 10.49 15.31
C LEU A 246 9.74 9.46 14.40
N ILE A 247 8.41 9.50 14.32
CA ILE A 247 7.60 8.61 13.49
C ILE A 247 7.08 9.43 12.32
N GLN A 248 7.38 9.01 11.09
CA GLN A 248 7.03 9.75 9.88
C GLN A 248 6.39 8.86 8.81
N TRP A 249 5.61 9.45 7.91
CA TRP A 249 5.00 8.76 6.78
C TRP A 249 5.99 8.52 5.64
N GLU A 250 5.96 7.33 5.06
CA GLU A 250 6.82 6.89 3.95
C GLU A 250 6.04 6.72 2.64
N ASP A 251 6.76 6.57 1.52
CA ASP A 251 6.20 6.46 0.16
C ASP A 251 5.32 5.23 -0.08
N ASP A 252 5.40 4.21 0.78
CA ASP A 252 4.66 2.95 0.68
C ASP A 252 3.27 2.98 1.36
N GLY A 253 2.90 4.11 1.98
CA GLY A 253 1.61 4.27 2.64
C GLY A 253 1.59 3.78 4.09
N ALA A 254 2.76 3.74 4.74
CA ALA A 254 2.93 3.36 6.14
C ALA A 254 3.81 4.36 6.91
N PHE A 255 3.85 4.20 8.24
CA PHE A 255 4.77 4.94 9.09
C PHE A 255 6.08 4.18 9.30
N SER A 256 7.20 4.91 9.36
CA SER A 256 8.49 4.45 9.87
C SER A 256 8.82 5.18 11.17
N ALA A 257 9.75 4.65 11.96
CA ALA A 257 10.24 5.29 13.17
C ALA A 257 11.76 5.37 13.17
N VAL A 258 12.30 6.50 13.63
CA VAL A 258 13.72 6.72 13.81
C VAL A 258 13.98 7.09 15.26
N PHE A 259 14.93 6.39 15.88
CA PHE A 259 15.20 6.47 17.31
C PHE A 259 16.53 7.13 17.62
N GLY A 260 16.53 7.96 18.65
CA GLY A 260 17.73 8.38 19.36
C GLY A 260 17.63 7.98 20.82
N ALA A 261 18.74 7.54 21.42
CA ALA A 261 18.80 7.13 22.81
C ALA A 261 20.06 7.72 23.47
N GLY A 262 19.92 8.08 24.75
CA GLY A 262 21.06 8.46 25.58
C GLY A 262 21.95 7.27 25.96
N PRO A 263 23.18 7.52 26.43
CA PRO A 263 24.18 6.48 26.72
C PRO A 263 23.82 5.52 27.87
N ASP A 264 22.91 5.89 28.77
CA ASP A 264 22.48 5.07 29.91
C ASP A 264 21.21 4.25 29.61
N VAL A 265 20.65 4.36 28.40
CA VAL A 265 19.53 3.51 27.95
C VAL A 265 20.05 2.08 27.74
N PRO A 266 19.44 1.05 28.36
CA PRO A 266 19.95 -0.32 28.33
C PRO A 266 19.60 -1.09 27.03
N TYR A 267 19.18 -0.39 25.98
CA TYR A 267 18.71 -0.96 24.72
C TYR A 267 19.45 -0.33 23.56
N GLU A 268 19.84 -1.14 22.56
CA GLU A 268 20.37 -0.62 21.31
C GLU A 268 19.24 -0.01 20.48
N ILE A 269 19.58 0.92 19.56
CA ILE A 269 18.59 1.50 18.63
C ILE A 269 17.87 0.39 17.84
N SER A 270 18.60 -0.65 17.43
CA SER A 270 18.03 -1.82 16.75
C SER A 270 17.02 -2.59 17.59
N ASP A 271 17.15 -2.59 18.91
CA ASP A 271 16.18 -3.22 19.81
C ASP A 271 14.88 -2.43 19.84
N LEU A 272 14.97 -1.10 19.92
CA LEU A 272 13.81 -0.19 19.87
C LEU A 272 13.06 -0.31 18.54
N GLU A 273 13.80 -0.34 17.43
CA GLU A 273 13.27 -0.57 16.07
C GLU A 273 12.59 -1.94 15.95
N THR A 274 13.18 -2.97 16.55
CA THR A 274 12.63 -4.34 16.55
C THR A 274 11.30 -4.39 17.30
N VAL A 275 11.20 -3.77 18.48
CA VAL A 275 9.96 -3.80 19.29
C VAL A 275 8.81 -3.08 18.62
N ILE A 276 9.05 -1.89 18.08
CA ILE A 276 8.02 -1.13 17.37
C ILE A 276 7.69 -1.79 16.01
N GLY A 277 8.56 -2.68 15.50
CA GLY A 277 8.41 -3.29 14.20
C GLY A 277 8.69 -2.32 13.05
N ALA A 278 9.48 -1.28 13.32
CA ALA A 278 9.90 -0.25 12.38
C ALA A 278 11.43 -0.22 12.33
N SER A 279 12.03 -1.21 11.68
CA SER A 279 13.39 -1.02 11.18
C SER A 279 13.33 -0.22 9.88
N ALA A 280 14.46 0.27 9.38
CA ALA A 280 14.61 0.90 8.06
C ALA A 280 14.10 0.06 6.85
N ILE A 281 13.45 -1.09 7.05
CA ILE A 281 12.88 -1.97 6.03
C ILE A 281 11.43 -2.37 6.40
N THR A 282 10.99 -2.12 7.63
CA THR A 282 9.72 -2.66 8.17
C THR A 282 8.74 -1.53 8.42
N GLU A 283 7.56 -1.66 7.81
CA GLU A 283 6.49 -0.67 7.77
C GLU A 283 5.55 -0.83 8.97
N VAL A 284 5.09 0.30 9.54
CA VAL A 284 4.00 0.32 10.54
C VAL A 284 2.72 0.83 9.88
N PRO A 285 1.77 -0.06 9.53
CA PRO A 285 0.48 0.36 9.02
C PRO A 285 -0.24 1.25 10.05
N VAL A 286 -1.00 2.22 9.56
CA VAL A 286 -1.72 3.24 10.37
C VAL A 286 -2.52 2.64 11.52
N ASP A 287 -3.24 1.56 11.25
CA ASP A 287 -4.08 0.86 12.20
C ASP A 287 -3.28 0.17 13.32
N GLN A 288 -1.98 -0.07 13.10
CA GLN A 288 -1.07 -0.70 14.06
C GLN A 288 -0.29 0.27 14.94
N VAL A 289 -0.25 1.56 14.58
CA VAL A 289 0.52 2.57 15.32
C VAL A 289 0.21 2.56 16.82
N PRO A 290 -1.05 2.54 17.30
CA PRO A 290 -1.34 2.51 18.74
C PRO A 290 -0.70 1.31 19.47
N GLN A 291 -0.77 0.12 18.87
CA GLN A 291 -0.23 -1.11 19.44
C GLN A 291 1.30 -1.06 19.45
N ARG A 292 1.92 -0.53 18.38
CA ARG A 292 3.38 -0.36 18.32
C ARG A 292 3.88 0.62 19.37
N LEU A 293 3.17 1.73 19.59
CA LEU A 293 3.46 2.67 20.67
C LEU A 293 3.32 2.03 22.05
N ALA A 294 2.29 1.21 22.26
CA ALA A 294 2.12 0.47 23.52
C ALA A 294 3.23 -0.55 23.78
N LEU A 295 3.78 -1.20 22.74
CA LEU A 295 4.94 -2.08 22.87
C LEU A 295 6.19 -1.30 23.28
N LEU A 296 6.45 -0.16 22.63
CA LEU A 296 7.56 0.72 22.97
C LEU A 296 7.43 1.25 24.41
N ALA A 297 6.24 1.69 24.80
CA ALA A 297 5.96 2.14 26.16
C ALA A 297 6.21 1.05 27.20
N ALA A 298 5.81 -0.19 26.92
CA ALA A 298 6.04 -1.33 27.82
C ALA A 298 7.53 -1.68 27.98
N LEU A 299 8.34 -1.50 26.93
CA LEU A 299 9.79 -1.69 26.99
C LEU A 299 10.45 -0.61 27.87
N LEU A 300 10.07 0.65 27.68
CA LEU A 300 10.69 1.80 28.33
C LEU A 300 10.15 2.07 29.74
N SER A 301 8.95 1.59 30.07
CA SER A 301 8.35 1.75 31.39
C SER A 301 9.15 1.03 32.48
N SER A 302 9.25 1.60 33.67
CA SER A 302 9.80 0.87 34.83
C SER A 302 8.92 -0.30 35.28
N ALA A 303 7.63 -0.33 34.89
CA ALA A 303 6.72 -1.40 35.25
C ALA A 303 7.02 -2.67 34.43
N ASP A 304 7.17 -3.81 35.10
CA ASP A 304 7.36 -5.10 34.45
C ASP A 304 6.03 -5.55 33.80
N PRO A 305 6.02 -5.95 32.50
CA PRO A 305 4.83 -6.50 31.85
C PRO A 305 4.19 -7.68 32.60
N ALA A 306 4.99 -8.55 33.24
CA ALA A 306 4.49 -9.66 34.03
C ALA A 306 3.80 -9.20 35.33
N GLU A 307 4.34 -8.17 35.99
CA GLU A 307 3.69 -7.54 37.15
C GLU A 307 2.39 -6.84 36.77
N THR A 308 2.38 -6.16 35.62
CA THR A 308 1.20 -5.50 35.06
C THR A 308 0.10 -6.51 34.78
N ALA A 309 0.45 -7.65 34.16
CA ALA A 309 -0.50 -8.74 33.92
C ALA A 309 -1.04 -9.35 35.22
N ARG A 310 -0.16 -9.59 36.21
CA ARG A 310 -0.58 -10.10 37.52
C ARG A 310 -1.59 -9.16 38.19
N ALA A 311 -1.34 -7.85 38.14
CA ALA A 311 -2.24 -6.86 38.71
C ALA A 311 -3.59 -6.85 37.97
N ALA A 312 -3.59 -6.88 36.64
CA ALA A 312 -4.82 -6.93 35.85
C ALA A 312 -5.64 -8.21 36.10
N LEU A 313 -4.96 -9.36 36.19
CA LEU A 313 -5.59 -10.67 36.42
C LEU A 313 -6.15 -10.87 37.85
N ALA A 314 -5.87 -9.94 38.76
CA ALA A 314 -6.56 -9.88 40.05
C ALA A 314 -8.03 -9.47 39.88
N ASP A 315 -8.33 -8.62 38.89
CA ASP A 315 -9.66 -8.06 38.65
C ASP A 315 -10.38 -8.73 37.47
N THR A 316 -9.65 -9.26 36.48
CA THR A 316 -10.20 -9.92 35.29
C THR A 316 -9.65 -11.32 35.07
N ALA A 317 -10.37 -12.19 34.35
CA ALA A 317 -9.89 -13.53 34.04
C ALA A 317 -8.94 -13.59 32.84
N VAL A 318 -9.01 -12.58 31.95
CA VAL A 318 -8.17 -12.49 30.76
C VAL A 318 -7.51 -11.11 30.73
N TYR A 319 -6.21 -11.10 30.43
CA TYR A 319 -5.43 -9.91 30.16
C TYR A 319 -4.78 -10.03 28.78
N VAL A 320 -5.02 -9.07 27.90
CA VAL A 320 -4.31 -8.94 26.63
C VAL A 320 -3.49 -7.67 26.71
N HIS A 321 -2.17 -7.77 26.56
CA HIS A 321 -1.32 -6.59 26.54
C HIS A 321 -1.76 -5.61 25.44
N PRO A 322 -1.86 -4.28 25.68
CA PRO A 322 -2.38 -3.33 24.68
C PRO A 322 -1.61 -3.31 23.35
N GLY A 323 -0.33 -3.69 23.38
CA GLY A 323 0.50 -3.86 22.18
C GLY A 323 0.25 -5.14 21.37
N ILE A 324 -0.71 -5.98 21.76
CA ILE A 324 -1.06 -7.23 21.08
C ILE A 324 -2.45 -7.11 20.44
N SER A 325 -2.52 -7.45 19.16
CA SER A 325 -3.78 -7.56 18.43
C SER A 325 -3.66 -8.59 17.31
N ASP A 326 -4.73 -9.33 17.05
CA ASP A 326 -4.92 -10.19 15.87
C ASP A 326 -5.84 -9.55 14.82
N TRP A 327 -6.29 -8.31 15.05
CA TRP A 327 -7.21 -7.53 14.19
C TRP A 327 -8.57 -8.18 13.95
N ARG A 328 -8.89 -9.25 14.67
CA ARG A 328 -10.10 -10.05 14.48
C ARG A 328 -10.91 -10.16 15.77
N THR A 329 -10.22 -10.29 16.89
CA THR A 329 -10.82 -10.40 18.22
C THR A 329 -11.00 -9.01 18.82
N THR A 330 -12.25 -8.65 19.07
CA THR A 330 -12.66 -7.37 19.66
C THR A 330 -12.53 -7.36 21.19
N PRO A 331 -12.44 -6.19 21.85
CA PRO A 331 -12.45 -6.10 23.31
C PRO A 331 -13.69 -6.73 23.95
N GLU A 332 -14.86 -6.63 23.29
CA GLU A 332 -16.09 -7.25 23.73
C GLU A 332 -16.00 -8.78 23.70
N GLU A 333 -15.45 -9.37 22.62
CA GLU A 333 -15.22 -10.82 22.54
C GLU A 333 -14.22 -11.29 23.61
N VAL A 334 -13.17 -10.52 23.90
CA VAL A 334 -12.25 -10.82 25.01
C VAL A 334 -12.98 -10.84 26.35
N ALA A 335 -13.87 -9.87 26.60
CA ALA A 335 -14.67 -9.82 27.82
C ALA A 335 -15.64 -11.01 27.93
N GLU A 336 -16.31 -11.38 26.83
CA GLU A 336 -17.18 -12.57 26.77
C GLU A 336 -16.38 -13.86 27.07
N HIS A 337 -15.18 -14.00 26.52
CA HIS A 337 -14.29 -15.12 26.83
C HIS A 337 -13.82 -15.11 28.30
N ALA A 338 -13.58 -13.94 28.89
CA ALA A 338 -13.20 -13.83 30.30
C ALA A 338 -14.35 -14.25 31.24
N GLU A 339 -15.60 -13.88 30.92
CA GLU A 339 -16.79 -14.33 31.64
C GLU A 339 -16.98 -15.85 31.51
N ALA A 340 -16.86 -16.39 30.30
CA ALA A 340 -16.95 -17.82 30.04
C ALA A 340 -15.86 -18.61 30.79
N LEU A 341 -14.63 -18.10 30.81
CA LEU A 341 -13.51 -18.71 31.53
C LEU A 341 -13.76 -18.74 33.02
N THR A 342 -14.23 -17.64 33.60
CA THR A 342 -14.58 -17.56 35.02
C THR A 342 -15.73 -18.51 35.39
N ALA A 343 -16.69 -18.71 34.48
CA ALA A 343 -17.82 -19.61 34.68
C ALA A 343 -17.40 -21.09 34.61
N ALA A 344 -16.45 -21.43 33.73
CA ALA A 344 -15.90 -22.77 33.58
C ALA A 344 -14.94 -23.13 34.73
N ASP A 345 -13.99 -22.24 35.05
CA ASP A 345 -13.05 -22.38 36.15
C ASP A 345 -12.81 -21.01 36.82
N PRO A 346 -13.36 -20.78 38.03
CA PRO A 346 -13.18 -19.52 38.75
C PRO A 346 -11.72 -19.17 39.08
N SER A 347 -10.82 -20.16 39.08
CA SER A 347 -9.39 -20.01 39.35
C SER A 347 -8.55 -19.79 38.10
N ALA A 348 -9.12 -20.01 36.90
CA ALA A 348 -8.41 -19.86 35.63
C ALA A 348 -8.15 -18.40 35.26
N ARG A 349 -6.91 -18.10 34.87
CA ARG A 349 -6.44 -16.80 34.39
C ARG A 349 -5.60 -16.97 33.14
N VAL A 350 -5.75 -16.06 32.18
CA VAL A 350 -5.02 -16.09 30.91
C VAL A 350 -4.40 -14.73 30.61
N ALA A 351 -3.11 -14.68 30.30
CA ALA A 351 -2.43 -13.48 29.81
C ALA A 351 -1.87 -13.68 28.40
N PHE A 352 -2.00 -12.67 27.54
CA PHE A 352 -1.23 -12.55 26.30
C PHE A 352 -0.18 -11.46 26.49
N LEU A 353 1.10 -11.82 26.38
CA LEU A 353 2.24 -10.93 26.64
C LEU A 353 3.19 -10.80 25.44
N PRO A 354 3.78 -9.61 25.22
CA PRO A 354 4.60 -9.36 24.04
C PRO A 354 5.99 -9.97 24.17
N GLU A 355 6.27 -11.01 23.39
CA GLU A 355 7.56 -11.72 23.36
C GLU A 355 8.77 -10.78 23.21
N PRO A 356 8.85 -9.88 22.21
CA PRO A 356 10.06 -9.08 22.01
C PRO A 356 10.35 -8.11 23.17
N VAL A 357 9.31 -7.65 23.87
CA VAL A 357 9.49 -6.81 25.06
C VAL A 357 10.03 -7.67 26.20
N LEU A 358 9.43 -8.84 26.44
CA LEU A 358 9.90 -9.73 27.51
C LEU A 358 11.36 -10.16 27.27
N ASP A 359 11.71 -10.59 26.05
CA ASP A 359 13.07 -11.02 25.68
C ASP A 359 14.11 -9.95 26.02
N LEU A 360 13.85 -8.69 25.63
CA LEU A 360 14.77 -7.58 25.86
C LEU A 360 14.87 -7.18 27.35
N ARG A 361 13.78 -7.31 28.13
CA ARG A 361 13.81 -6.99 29.57
C ARG A 361 14.49 -8.08 30.40
N PHE A 362 14.47 -9.34 29.96
CA PHE A 362 15.11 -10.45 30.67
C PHE A 362 16.59 -10.68 30.27
N GLY A 363 17.07 -10.08 29.17
CA GLY A 363 18.50 -9.98 28.82
C GLY A 363 19.16 -11.27 28.28
N ASP A 364 18.38 -12.31 28.02
CA ASP A 364 18.74 -13.62 27.44
C ASP A 364 17.40 -14.32 27.06
N PRO A 365 17.36 -15.38 26.20
CA PRO A 365 16.09 -16.04 25.87
C PRO A 365 15.33 -16.41 27.14
N LEU A 366 14.03 -16.11 27.17
CA LEU A 366 13.11 -16.28 28.31
C LEU A 366 13.51 -17.47 29.19
N PRO A 367 13.55 -17.32 30.52
CA PRO A 367 14.04 -18.36 31.41
C PRO A 367 13.33 -19.69 31.12
N GLY A 368 14.07 -20.67 30.56
CA GLY A 368 13.61 -22.06 30.49
C GLY A 368 13.61 -22.64 31.90
N PRO A 369 12.45 -23.08 32.43
CA PRO A 369 11.52 -24.04 31.84
C PRO A 369 10.11 -23.47 31.58
N GLU A 370 9.28 -24.25 30.87
CA GLU A 370 7.90 -23.96 30.40
C GLU A 370 6.93 -23.34 31.44
N SER A 371 7.25 -23.28 32.74
CA SER A 371 6.39 -22.70 33.79
C SER A 371 6.84 -21.34 34.36
N ALA A 372 8.06 -20.86 34.08
CA ALA A 372 8.65 -19.73 34.81
C ALA A 372 7.85 -18.41 34.68
N LEU A 373 7.29 -18.13 33.50
CA LEU A 373 6.54 -16.88 33.27
C LEU A 373 5.14 -16.93 33.88
N ALA A 374 4.46 -18.07 33.79
CA ALA A 374 3.16 -18.25 34.44
C ALA A 374 3.25 -18.19 35.97
N GLU A 375 4.33 -18.72 36.55
CA GLU A 375 4.61 -18.60 37.99
C GLU A 375 4.83 -17.15 38.44
N LEU A 376 5.45 -16.30 37.60
CA LEU A 376 5.63 -14.87 37.90
C LEU A 376 4.30 -14.08 37.89
N VAL A 377 3.33 -14.55 37.11
CA VAL A 377 2.02 -13.91 36.94
C VAL A 377 0.97 -14.47 37.92
N ALA A 378 1.10 -15.71 38.36
CA ALA A 378 0.13 -16.35 39.24
C ALA A 378 0.10 -15.78 40.67
N ALA A 379 -1.10 -15.62 41.22
CA ALA A 379 -1.28 -15.54 42.67
C ALA A 379 -1.51 -16.94 43.26
N ASP A 380 -1.33 -17.08 44.58
CA ASP A 380 -1.46 -18.36 45.30
C ASP A 380 -2.79 -19.07 44.98
N GLY A 381 -2.70 -20.30 44.47
CA GLY A 381 -3.85 -21.16 44.21
C GLY A 381 -4.61 -20.89 42.90
N GLN A 382 -4.05 -20.11 41.98
CA GLN A 382 -4.64 -19.86 40.66
C GLN A 382 -4.09 -20.80 39.57
N ASN A 383 -4.92 -21.10 38.58
CA ASN A 383 -4.55 -21.75 37.33
C ASN A 383 -4.22 -20.64 36.32
N VAL A 384 -2.96 -20.51 35.89
CA VAL A 384 -2.53 -19.39 35.04
C VAL A 384 -1.86 -19.88 33.78
N ALA A 385 -2.31 -19.39 32.63
CA ALA A 385 -1.67 -19.58 31.33
C ALA A 385 -1.21 -18.23 30.77
N VAL A 386 0.03 -18.16 30.30
CA VAL A 386 0.64 -17.00 29.66
C VAL A 386 1.05 -17.38 28.25
N PHE A 387 0.44 -16.76 27.25
CA PHE A 387 0.78 -16.92 25.84
C PHE A 387 1.68 -15.75 25.42
N THR A 388 2.92 -16.03 25.05
CA THR A 388 3.80 -15.00 24.48
C THR A 388 3.50 -14.84 23.00
N VAL A 389 3.45 -13.59 22.53
CA VAL A 389 3.06 -13.26 21.17
C VAL A 389 4.20 -12.54 20.47
N ALA A 390 4.59 -13.05 19.31
CA ALA A 390 5.44 -12.35 18.35
C ALA A 390 4.56 -11.43 17.50
N PRO A 391 4.65 -10.09 17.63
CA PRO A 391 3.76 -9.16 16.92
C PRO A 391 4.14 -8.93 15.45
N TYR A 392 5.14 -9.67 14.93
CA TYR A 392 5.54 -9.64 13.52
C TYR A 392 4.53 -10.40 12.62
N HIS A 393 4.30 -9.90 11.41
CA HIS A 393 3.46 -10.53 10.37
C HIS A 393 2.04 -10.93 10.80
N GLY A 394 1.33 -10.05 11.50
CA GLY A 394 -0.06 -10.27 11.90
C GLY A 394 -0.25 -10.89 13.27
N GLY A 395 0.84 -11.15 14.01
CA GLY A 395 0.78 -11.64 15.38
C GLY A 395 0.56 -13.14 15.44
N ARG A 396 1.40 -13.86 16.18
CA ARG A 396 1.18 -15.28 16.48
C ARG A 396 1.65 -15.61 17.88
N VAL A 397 0.97 -16.56 18.52
CA VAL A 397 1.46 -17.19 19.74
C VAL A 397 2.77 -17.92 19.41
N SER A 398 3.85 -17.54 20.08
CA SER A 398 5.16 -18.15 19.91
C SER A 398 5.39 -19.27 20.92
N THR A 399 5.06 -19.00 22.19
CA THR A 399 5.27 -19.92 23.31
C THR A 399 4.09 -19.82 24.28
N THR A 400 3.84 -20.90 25.01
CA THR A 400 2.88 -20.95 26.11
C THR A 400 3.63 -21.32 27.39
N SER A 401 3.34 -20.61 28.47
CA SER A 401 3.74 -20.98 29.84
C SER A 401 2.50 -21.18 30.69
N ALA A 402 2.44 -22.24 31.50
CA ALA A 402 1.27 -22.50 32.35
C ALA A 402 1.66 -23.08 33.72
N THR A 403 0.84 -22.77 34.74
CA THR A 403 0.96 -23.29 36.11
C THR A 403 -0.42 -23.55 36.73
N GLY A 404 -0.46 -24.35 37.80
CA GLY A 404 -1.68 -24.76 38.48
C GLY A 404 -1.97 -26.26 38.35
N GLU A 405 -3.24 -26.61 38.19
CA GLU A 405 -3.69 -27.99 38.03
C GLU A 405 -3.15 -28.64 36.73
N ALA A 406 -2.79 -29.92 36.81
CA ALA A 406 -2.19 -30.63 35.68
C ALA A 406 -3.11 -30.69 34.43
N SER A 407 -4.42 -30.80 34.64
CA SER A 407 -5.44 -30.75 33.58
C SER A 407 -5.46 -29.40 32.87
N PHE A 408 -5.33 -28.30 33.64
CA PHE A 408 -5.26 -26.95 33.09
C PHE A 408 -3.96 -26.72 32.32
N VAL A 409 -2.81 -27.11 32.89
CA VAL A 409 -1.50 -27.01 32.22
C VAL A 409 -1.50 -27.79 30.90
N GLU A 410 -2.07 -29.00 30.89
CA GLU A 410 -2.24 -29.77 29.66
C GLU A 410 -3.16 -29.06 28.66
N ALA A 411 -4.32 -28.55 29.10
CA ALA A 411 -5.25 -27.82 28.24
C ALA A 411 -4.61 -26.60 27.59
N ALA A 412 -3.88 -25.80 28.36
CA ALA A 412 -3.15 -24.62 27.89
C ALA A 412 -2.05 -24.98 26.88
N GLY A 413 -1.30 -26.07 27.12
CA GLY A 413 -0.24 -26.53 26.22
C GLY A 413 -0.73 -26.95 24.83
N TRP A 414 -2.02 -27.23 24.67
CA TRP A 414 -2.63 -27.59 23.40
C TRP A 414 -3.53 -26.51 22.78
N ALA A 415 -3.75 -25.39 23.48
CA ALA A 415 -4.54 -24.28 22.98
C ALA A 415 -3.69 -23.49 21.97
N HIS A 416 -4.10 -23.49 20.71
CA HIS A 416 -3.36 -22.83 19.64
C HIS A 416 -4.31 -22.14 18.67
N GLY A 417 -4.34 -20.83 18.71
CA GLY A 417 -4.96 -20.02 17.68
C GLY A 417 -4.09 -19.87 16.43
N SER A 418 -4.73 -19.71 15.28
CA SER A 418 -4.10 -19.50 13.98
C SER A 418 -4.11 -18.02 13.60
N ASP A 419 -5.13 -17.59 12.87
CA ASP A 419 -5.24 -16.21 12.39
C ASP A 419 -5.90 -15.27 13.42
N ALA A 420 -6.98 -15.71 14.09
CA ALA A 420 -7.61 -14.98 15.19
C ALA A 420 -7.05 -15.50 16.52
N PHE A 421 -5.73 -15.38 16.68
CA PHE A 421 -5.03 -16.16 17.70
C PHE A 421 -5.49 -15.87 19.12
N ILE A 422 -6.07 -14.71 19.41
CA ILE A 422 -6.57 -14.39 20.76
C ILE A 422 -7.85 -15.20 21.01
N GLY A 423 -8.89 -14.97 20.20
CA GLY A 423 -10.19 -15.63 20.36
C GLY A 423 -10.14 -17.14 20.13
N GLU A 424 -9.37 -17.62 19.14
CA GLU A 424 -9.21 -19.06 18.88
C GLU A 424 -8.48 -19.76 20.03
N THR A 425 -7.42 -19.17 20.58
CA THR A 425 -6.71 -19.76 21.74
C THR A 425 -7.62 -19.83 22.96
N LEU A 426 -8.40 -18.77 23.24
CA LEU A 426 -9.35 -18.76 24.35
C LEU A 426 -10.48 -19.78 24.17
N THR A 427 -11.02 -19.89 22.94
CA THR A 427 -12.05 -20.87 22.60
C THR A 427 -11.54 -22.30 22.75
N ASP A 428 -10.34 -22.59 22.25
CA ASP A 428 -9.71 -23.90 22.37
C ASP A 428 -9.43 -24.28 23.83
N LEU A 429 -8.95 -23.33 24.63
CA LEU A 429 -8.74 -23.53 26.06
C LEU A 429 -10.05 -23.85 26.78
N LEU A 430 -11.11 -23.06 26.56
CA LEU A 430 -12.44 -23.28 27.14
C LEU A 430 -12.99 -24.66 26.78
N GLY A 431 -12.97 -25.03 25.50
CA GLY A 431 -13.46 -26.33 25.04
C GLY A 431 -12.71 -27.51 25.68
N ARG A 432 -11.43 -27.33 26.03
CA ARG A 432 -10.62 -28.36 26.70
C ARG A 432 -10.89 -28.44 28.21
N ILE A 433 -11.07 -27.30 28.88
CA ILE A 433 -11.46 -27.25 30.29
C ILE A 433 -12.82 -27.94 30.48
N GLU A 434 -13.82 -27.60 29.66
CA GLU A 434 -15.16 -28.21 29.72
C GLU A 434 -15.14 -29.73 29.41
N SER A 435 -14.25 -30.16 28.51
CA SER A 435 -14.09 -31.58 28.15
C SER A 435 -13.43 -32.40 29.26
N ALA A 436 -12.64 -31.79 30.14
CA ALA A 436 -12.00 -32.45 31.28
C ALA A 436 -13.01 -32.77 32.41
N ASP A 437 -14.08 -31.96 32.53
CA ASP A 437 -15.10 -32.10 33.58
C ASP A 437 -16.37 -32.87 33.15
N GLY A 438 -16.51 -33.27 31.88
CA GLY A 438 -17.76 -33.87 31.38
C GLY A 438 -17.64 -34.82 30.19
N PHE A 439 -17.99 -36.09 30.42
CA PHE A 439 -18.31 -37.06 29.36
C PHE A 439 -19.49 -36.58 28.49
N GLY A 440 -19.28 -36.39 27.17
CA GLY A 440 -20.26 -36.72 26.13
C GLY A 440 -20.52 -35.68 25.04
N PRO A 441 -20.32 -36.00 23.74
CA PRO A 441 -20.73 -35.12 22.63
C PRO A 441 -22.24 -35.25 22.38
N SER A 442 -22.98 -34.15 22.49
CA SER A 442 -24.38 -34.08 22.03
C SER A 442 -24.45 -33.39 20.66
N LEU A 443 -24.15 -34.16 19.60
CA LEU A 443 -24.46 -33.77 18.22
C LEU A 443 -25.98 -33.80 18.01
N ARG A 444 -26.62 -32.63 18.07
CA ARG A 444 -28.02 -32.44 17.68
C ARG A 444 -28.08 -32.21 16.16
N PRO A 445 -28.76 -33.05 15.37
CA PRO A 445 -28.87 -32.84 13.93
C PRO A 445 -29.81 -31.66 13.63
N PRO A 446 -29.52 -30.82 12.61
CA PRO A 446 -30.39 -29.71 12.26
C PRO A 446 -31.71 -30.23 11.67
N GLY A 447 -32.81 -29.65 12.14
CA GLY A 447 -34.17 -29.99 11.73
C GLY A 447 -34.55 -29.50 10.32
N PRO A 448 -35.67 -30.02 9.77
CA PRO A 448 -36.05 -29.86 8.38
C PRO A 448 -36.81 -28.53 8.14
N GLU A 449 -36.11 -27.40 8.23
CA GLU A 449 -36.61 -26.10 7.76
C GLU A 449 -35.71 -25.49 6.65
N ALA A 450 -34.75 -26.27 6.14
CA ALA A 450 -33.77 -25.82 5.16
C ALA A 450 -34.32 -25.64 3.72
N LEU A 451 -35.50 -26.18 3.39
CA LEU A 451 -35.98 -26.19 2.00
C LEU A 451 -36.51 -24.84 1.49
N GLY A 452 -36.87 -23.90 2.37
CA GLY A 452 -37.31 -22.55 1.98
C GLY A 452 -36.17 -21.57 1.66
N ARG A 453 -34.98 -21.77 2.26
CA ARG A 453 -33.82 -20.89 2.07
C ARG A 453 -33.06 -21.15 0.77
N PHE A 454 -33.11 -22.38 0.22
CA PHE A 454 -32.44 -22.70 -1.04
C PHE A 454 -33.06 -21.97 -2.25
N ALA A 455 -34.38 -21.73 -2.28
CA ALA A 455 -35.01 -21.02 -3.38
C ALA A 455 -34.60 -19.54 -3.44
N LEU A 456 -34.47 -18.89 -2.27
CA LEU A 456 -33.97 -17.51 -2.17
C LEU A 456 -32.47 -17.43 -2.52
N LEU A 457 -31.68 -18.43 -2.13
CA LEU A 457 -30.26 -18.53 -2.46
C LEU A 457 -30.03 -18.71 -3.97
N PHE A 458 -30.84 -19.54 -4.64
CA PHE A 458 -30.78 -19.71 -6.10
C PHE A 458 -31.25 -18.46 -6.85
N LEU A 459 -32.25 -17.73 -6.34
CA LEU A 459 -32.68 -16.45 -6.91
C LEU A 459 -31.58 -15.38 -6.76
N LEU A 460 -30.94 -15.29 -5.59
CA LEU A 460 -29.80 -14.40 -5.33
C LEU A 460 -28.56 -14.78 -6.16
N LEU A 461 -28.27 -16.08 -6.34
CA LEU A 461 -27.23 -16.57 -7.24
C LEU A 461 -27.53 -16.26 -8.71
N SER A 462 -28.80 -16.29 -9.12
CA SER A 462 -29.22 -15.95 -10.48
C SER A 462 -29.06 -14.46 -10.77
N VAL A 463 -29.40 -13.60 -9.79
CA VAL A 463 -29.21 -12.14 -9.86
C VAL A 463 -27.73 -11.79 -9.78
N ALA A 464 -26.95 -12.46 -8.93
CA ALA A 464 -25.49 -12.31 -8.84
C ALA A 464 -24.78 -12.79 -10.11
N ALA A 465 -25.22 -13.88 -10.75
CA ALA A 465 -24.67 -14.35 -12.02
C ALA A 465 -25.00 -13.41 -13.19
N LEU A 466 -26.16 -12.74 -13.15
CA LEU A 466 -26.55 -11.72 -14.13
C LEU A 466 -25.74 -10.43 -13.92
N LEU A 467 -25.55 -9.98 -12.68
CA LEU A 467 -24.68 -8.86 -12.31
C LEU A 467 -23.21 -9.15 -12.60
N ALA A 468 -22.71 -10.37 -12.38
CA ALA A 468 -21.36 -10.78 -12.71
C ALA A 468 -21.09 -10.81 -14.23
N ARG A 469 -22.13 -11.00 -15.07
CA ARG A 469 -22.01 -10.88 -16.54
C ARG A 469 -21.97 -9.43 -17.02
N VAL A 470 -22.56 -8.51 -16.26
CA VAL A 470 -22.54 -7.06 -16.52
C VAL A 470 -21.25 -6.44 -15.97
N LEU A 471 -20.80 -6.81 -14.76
CA LEU A 471 -19.50 -6.43 -14.20
C LEU A 471 -18.32 -7.13 -14.90
N GLY A 472 -18.49 -8.36 -15.38
CA GLY A 472 -17.46 -9.12 -16.10
C GLY A 472 -17.07 -8.56 -17.47
N ARG A 473 -17.78 -7.54 -17.96
CA ARG A 473 -17.37 -6.75 -19.13
C ARG A 473 -16.47 -5.56 -18.78
N ARG A 474 -16.36 -5.18 -17.49
CA ARG A 474 -15.38 -4.24 -16.94
C ARG A 474 -14.19 -4.98 -16.31
N LEU A 475 -13.65 -5.96 -17.02
CA LEU A 475 -12.33 -6.51 -16.65
C LEU A 475 -11.29 -5.45 -16.98
N THR A 476 -10.67 -4.86 -15.95
CA THR A 476 -9.57 -3.90 -16.08
C THR A 476 -8.44 -4.50 -16.92
N ARG A 477 -7.74 -3.65 -17.68
CA ARG A 477 -6.64 -4.06 -18.58
C ARG A 477 -5.57 -4.90 -17.85
N ARG A 478 -5.40 -4.67 -16.55
CA ARG A 478 -4.50 -5.39 -15.61
C ARG A 478 -4.81 -6.90 -15.53
N GLN A 479 -6.06 -7.31 -15.43
CA GLN A 479 -6.43 -8.74 -15.34
C GLN A 479 -6.27 -9.51 -16.67
N ARG A 480 -6.38 -8.81 -17.82
CA ARG A 480 -6.09 -9.41 -19.13
C ARG A 480 -4.58 -9.63 -19.32
N ARG A 481 -3.75 -8.70 -18.84
CA ARG A 481 -2.29 -8.82 -18.83
C ARG A 481 -1.83 -9.90 -17.86
N ALA A 482 -2.37 -9.96 -16.64
CA ALA A 482 -2.09 -11.02 -15.67
C ALA A 482 -2.38 -12.42 -16.23
N ARG A 483 -3.47 -12.59 -16.99
CA ARG A 483 -3.75 -13.85 -17.70
C ARG A 483 -2.77 -14.14 -18.83
N ALA A 484 -2.37 -13.15 -19.62
CA ALA A 484 -1.38 -13.33 -20.69
C ALA A 484 0.01 -13.69 -20.13
N ALA A 485 0.43 -13.01 -19.06
CA ALA A 485 1.68 -13.27 -18.34
C ALA A 485 1.63 -14.64 -17.63
N ALA A 486 0.52 -15.00 -17.00
CA ALA A 486 0.34 -16.32 -16.39
C ALA A 486 0.37 -17.45 -17.44
N VAL A 487 -0.22 -17.24 -18.62
CA VAL A 487 -0.15 -18.19 -19.74
C VAL A 487 1.29 -18.30 -20.27
N ARG A 488 2.05 -17.21 -20.31
CA ARG A 488 3.46 -17.18 -20.75
C ARG A 488 4.39 -17.84 -19.73
N ARG A 489 4.25 -17.53 -18.44
CA ARG A 489 4.98 -18.16 -17.33
C ARG A 489 4.70 -19.66 -17.27
N ARG A 490 3.43 -20.06 -17.44
CA ARG A 490 3.04 -21.47 -17.53
C ARG A 490 3.67 -22.11 -18.77
N ARG A 491 3.66 -21.47 -19.94
CA ARG A 491 4.29 -22.00 -21.16
C ARG A 491 5.80 -22.22 -21.00
N LEU A 492 6.49 -21.32 -20.29
CA LEU A 492 7.92 -21.44 -20.00
C LEU A 492 8.23 -22.48 -18.92
N SER A 493 7.39 -22.60 -17.88
CA SER A 493 7.59 -23.56 -16.78
C SER A 493 7.31 -25.01 -17.18
N ILE A 494 6.51 -25.24 -18.23
CA ILE A 494 6.28 -26.59 -18.78
C ILE A 494 7.30 -26.95 -19.87
N MET A 495 8.18 -26.02 -20.30
CA MET A 495 9.10 -26.26 -21.41
C MET A 495 10.39 -26.94 -20.92
N PRO A 496 10.89 -28.01 -21.58
CA PRO A 496 12.14 -28.65 -21.18
C PRO A 496 13.32 -27.68 -21.19
N PRO A 497 14.24 -27.72 -20.20
CA PRO A 497 15.37 -26.78 -20.09
C PRO A 497 16.29 -26.71 -21.32
N ALA A 498 16.34 -27.78 -22.12
CA ALA A 498 17.07 -27.81 -23.37
C ALA A 498 16.40 -26.97 -24.49
N ARG A 499 15.06 -26.89 -24.51
CA ARG A 499 14.31 -26.05 -25.45
C ARG A 499 14.32 -24.57 -25.05
N VAL A 500 14.28 -24.27 -23.75
CA VAL A 500 14.43 -22.90 -23.25
C VAL A 500 15.80 -22.33 -23.66
N ARG A 501 16.87 -23.11 -23.45
CA ARG A 501 18.22 -22.73 -23.89
C ARG A 501 18.33 -22.57 -25.42
N SER A 502 17.65 -23.40 -26.20
CA SER A 502 17.65 -23.26 -27.66
C SER A 502 16.84 -22.05 -28.13
N GLU A 503 15.70 -21.72 -27.50
CA GLU A 503 14.93 -20.52 -27.81
C GLU A 503 15.68 -19.25 -27.46
N LEU A 504 16.36 -19.21 -26.30
CA LEU A 504 17.21 -18.09 -25.89
C LEU A 504 18.42 -17.93 -26.83
N ALA A 505 19.15 -19.01 -27.15
CA ALA A 505 20.27 -18.94 -28.09
C ALA A 505 19.85 -18.48 -29.51
N THR A 506 18.64 -18.86 -29.94
CA THR A 506 18.08 -18.41 -31.23
C THR A 506 17.63 -16.96 -31.17
N ALA A 507 17.08 -16.51 -30.03
CA ALA A 507 16.70 -15.13 -29.79
C ALA A 507 17.93 -14.21 -29.74
N GLU A 508 19.01 -14.62 -29.07
CA GLU A 508 20.28 -13.89 -29.01
C GLU A 508 20.93 -13.73 -30.40
N LEU A 509 21.00 -14.81 -31.19
CA LEU A 509 21.53 -14.73 -32.56
C LEU A 509 20.70 -13.78 -33.43
N ALA A 510 19.38 -13.78 -33.28
CA ALA A 510 18.48 -12.93 -34.04
C ALA A 510 18.49 -11.47 -33.53
N ALA A 511 18.71 -11.25 -32.23
CA ALA A 511 18.90 -9.94 -31.60
C ALA A 511 20.22 -9.28 -32.03
N ARG A 512 21.32 -10.06 -32.15
CA ARG A 512 22.59 -9.55 -32.70
C ARG A 512 22.46 -9.04 -34.14
N ALA A 513 21.67 -9.72 -34.96
CA ALA A 513 21.38 -9.25 -36.31
C ALA A 513 20.52 -7.97 -36.32
N ALA A 514 19.61 -7.79 -35.36
CA ALA A 514 18.82 -6.56 -35.20
C ALA A 514 19.67 -5.38 -34.68
N ALA A 515 20.72 -5.64 -33.88
CA ALA A 515 21.64 -4.60 -33.40
C ALA A 515 22.33 -3.85 -34.54
N ALA A 516 22.78 -4.55 -35.57
CA ALA A 516 23.43 -3.93 -36.73
C ALA A 516 22.46 -3.09 -37.61
N ASP A 517 21.16 -3.38 -37.55
CA ASP A 517 20.13 -2.59 -38.21
C ASP A 517 19.71 -1.39 -37.35
N LEU A 518 19.76 -1.51 -36.01
CA LEU A 518 19.54 -0.39 -35.08
C LEU A 518 20.68 0.63 -35.12
N ILE A 519 21.94 0.18 -35.17
CA ILE A 519 23.08 1.09 -35.31
C ILE A 519 22.95 1.90 -36.61
N ARG A 520 22.67 1.23 -37.73
CA ARG A 520 22.43 1.91 -39.02
C ARG A 520 21.25 2.88 -38.98
N LEU A 521 20.17 2.56 -38.26
CA LEU A 521 19.04 3.48 -38.08
C LEU A 521 19.41 4.71 -37.23
N GLY A 522 20.25 4.52 -36.21
CA GLY A 522 20.81 5.60 -35.40
C GLY A 522 21.70 6.54 -36.23
N ASP A 523 22.59 5.98 -37.04
CA ASP A 523 23.43 6.73 -37.99
C ASP A 523 22.54 7.50 -39.00
N ASP A 524 21.58 6.81 -39.63
CA ASP A 524 20.64 7.42 -40.58
C ASP A 524 19.82 8.56 -39.93
N LEU A 525 19.49 8.50 -38.64
CA LEU A 525 18.76 9.53 -37.88
C LEU A 525 19.64 10.70 -37.41
N ALA A 526 20.93 10.45 -37.16
CA ALA A 526 21.92 11.46 -36.81
C ALA A 526 22.25 12.34 -38.02
N ASP A 527 22.29 11.74 -39.22
CA ASP A 527 22.58 12.42 -40.49
C ASP A 527 21.41 13.25 -41.03
N VAL A 528 20.21 13.17 -40.42
CA VAL A 528 19.09 14.03 -40.81
C VAL A 528 19.29 15.45 -40.27
N PRO A 529 19.44 16.47 -41.14
CA PRO A 529 19.56 17.85 -40.70
C PRO A 529 18.25 18.33 -40.04
N LEU A 530 18.38 19.19 -39.03
CA LEU A 530 17.26 19.79 -38.29
C LEU A 530 16.26 20.47 -39.26
N PRO A 531 15.01 19.98 -39.37
CA PRO A 531 14.03 20.54 -40.28
C PRO A 531 13.55 21.92 -39.81
N ALA A 532 13.50 22.90 -40.73
CA ALA A 532 12.97 24.24 -40.43
C ALA A 532 11.44 24.26 -40.24
N SER A 533 10.72 23.25 -40.73
CA SER A 533 9.27 23.15 -40.55
C SER A 533 8.92 22.50 -39.20
N PRO A 534 8.05 23.09 -38.36
CA PRO A 534 7.62 22.51 -37.09
C PRO A 534 6.95 21.14 -37.22
N SER A 535 6.31 20.83 -38.35
CA SER A 535 5.71 19.50 -38.58
C SER A 535 6.75 18.43 -38.91
N ALA A 536 7.78 18.80 -39.69
CA ALA A 536 8.89 17.91 -40.01
C ALA A 536 9.83 17.71 -38.81
N LEU A 537 10.02 18.74 -37.98
CA LEU A 537 10.77 18.66 -36.72
C LEU A 537 10.09 17.72 -35.71
N ARG A 538 8.77 17.82 -35.55
CA ARG A 538 7.98 16.89 -34.71
C ARG A 538 8.06 15.46 -35.22
N ALA A 539 8.01 15.25 -36.55
CA ALA A 539 8.18 13.93 -37.14
C ALA A 539 9.58 13.36 -36.90
N LEU A 540 10.64 14.17 -36.99
CA LEU A 540 12.01 13.74 -36.68
C LEU A 540 12.20 13.42 -35.19
N LYS A 541 11.70 14.27 -34.28
CA LYS A 541 11.74 14.01 -32.83
C LYS A 541 11.02 12.71 -32.46
N ARG A 542 9.85 12.47 -33.06
CA ARG A 542 9.11 11.21 -32.89
C ARG A 542 9.91 10.00 -33.37
N LEU A 543 10.60 10.09 -34.51
CA LEU A 543 11.42 8.99 -35.01
C LEU A 543 12.65 8.72 -34.11
N ARG A 544 13.21 9.74 -33.46
CA ARG A 544 14.28 9.60 -32.47
C ARG A 544 13.78 8.96 -31.17
N GLY A 545 12.62 9.36 -30.67
CA GLY A 545 11.97 8.69 -29.53
C GLY A 545 11.56 7.25 -29.84
N GLU A 546 11.07 6.97 -31.06
CA GLU A 546 10.79 5.59 -31.50
C GLU A 546 12.09 4.76 -31.65
N TYR A 547 13.22 5.38 -31.96
CA TYR A 547 14.53 4.71 -31.99
C TYR A 547 15.04 4.35 -30.58
N GLU A 548 14.92 5.24 -29.60
CA GLU A 548 15.29 4.97 -28.20
C GLU A 548 14.43 3.85 -27.59
N ARG A 549 13.10 3.88 -27.84
CA ARG A 549 12.20 2.76 -27.46
C ARG A 549 12.62 1.43 -28.09
N LEU A 550 13.21 1.44 -29.29
CA LEU A 550 13.74 0.24 -29.95
C LEU A 550 15.07 -0.23 -29.35
N LEU A 551 15.92 0.69 -28.83
CA LEU A 551 17.13 0.33 -28.08
C LEU A 551 16.78 -0.37 -26.77
N ASP A 552 15.78 0.13 -26.05
CA ASP A 552 15.31 -0.49 -24.81
C ASP A 552 14.63 -1.84 -25.07
N ALA A 553 13.82 -1.93 -26.13
CA ALA A 553 13.21 -3.19 -26.55
C ALA A 553 14.26 -4.23 -26.99
N HIS A 554 15.39 -3.78 -27.55
CA HIS A 554 16.52 -4.65 -27.91
C HIS A 554 17.28 -5.17 -26.70
N ALA A 555 17.52 -4.32 -25.70
CA ALA A 555 18.17 -4.71 -24.44
C ALA A 555 17.40 -5.80 -23.67
N ASN A 556 16.07 -5.85 -23.86
CA ASN A 556 15.15 -6.72 -23.13
C ASN A 556 14.59 -7.90 -23.97
N VAL A 557 15.22 -8.26 -25.09
CA VAL A 557 14.76 -9.38 -25.94
C VAL A 557 14.97 -10.73 -25.25
N THR A 558 13.88 -11.44 -24.99
CA THR A 558 13.93 -12.79 -24.38
C THR A 558 13.35 -13.90 -25.26
N SER A 559 12.77 -13.57 -26.42
CA SER A 559 12.16 -14.58 -27.30
C SER A 559 12.21 -14.23 -28.79
N ARG A 560 12.01 -15.24 -29.64
CA ARG A 560 11.96 -15.08 -31.11
C ARG A 560 10.81 -14.17 -31.57
N GLU A 561 9.67 -14.21 -30.88
CA GLU A 561 8.53 -13.34 -31.19
C GLU A 561 8.86 -11.87 -30.88
N ASP A 562 9.62 -11.61 -29.81
CA ASP A 562 10.09 -10.26 -29.47
C ASP A 562 11.05 -9.72 -30.56
N VAL A 563 11.93 -10.56 -31.10
CA VAL A 563 12.80 -10.18 -32.24
C VAL A 563 12.00 -9.89 -33.51
N VAL A 564 10.93 -10.65 -33.79
CA VAL A 564 10.07 -10.41 -34.95
C VAL A 564 9.35 -9.07 -34.82
N ARG A 565 8.84 -8.74 -33.61
CA ARG A 565 8.23 -7.43 -33.33
C ARG A 565 9.24 -6.30 -33.46
N LEU A 566 10.42 -6.43 -32.85
CA LEU A 566 11.52 -5.48 -32.96
C LEU A 566 11.87 -5.18 -34.41
N ARG A 567 11.97 -6.20 -35.27
CA ARG A 567 12.23 -6.01 -36.72
C ARG A 567 11.10 -5.33 -37.47
N GLN A 568 9.85 -5.63 -37.13
CA GLN A 568 8.68 -4.98 -37.74
C GLN A 568 8.63 -3.50 -37.38
N ASP A 569 8.92 -3.17 -36.12
CA ASP A 569 8.94 -1.80 -35.63
C ASP A 569 10.15 -1.03 -36.17
N LEU A 570 11.33 -1.63 -36.23
CA LEU A 570 12.51 -1.05 -36.92
C LEU A 570 12.22 -0.74 -38.38
N THR A 571 11.57 -1.66 -39.10
CA THR A 571 11.14 -1.44 -40.50
C THR A 571 10.12 -0.30 -40.60
N ARG A 572 9.25 -0.14 -39.61
CA ARG A 572 8.25 0.95 -39.55
C ARG A 572 8.94 2.31 -39.36
N VAL A 573 9.88 2.41 -38.40
CA VAL A 573 10.66 3.63 -38.14
C VAL A 573 11.47 4.01 -39.37
N ARG A 574 12.13 3.05 -40.03
CA ARG A 574 12.89 3.29 -41.25
C ARG A 574 12.03 3.83 -42.41
N ARG A 575 10.82 3.28 -42.60
CA ARG A 575 9.86 3.82 -43.59
C ARG A 575 9.35 5.21 -43.21
N GLY A 576 9.29 5.54 -41.91
CA GLY A 576 8.98 6.87 -41.43
C GLY A 576 10.08 7.87 -41.75
N LEU A 577 11.34 7.45 -41.56
CA LEU A 577 12.53 8.21 -41.93
C LEU A 577 12.59 8.50 -43.43
N ASP A 578 12.31 7.50 -44.28
CA ASP A 578 12.27 7.65 -45.75
C ASP A 578 11.19 8.63 -46.25
N ARG A 579 10.19 8.91 -45.41
CA ARG A 579 9.08 9.84 -45.72
C ARG A 579 9.35 11.27 -45.26
N LEU A 580 10.44 11.53 -44.54
CA LEU A 580 10.82 12.89 -44.21
C LEU A 580 11.21 13.65 -45.49
N PRO A 581 10.77 14.91 -45.65
CA PRO A 581 11.10 15.70 -46.83
C PRO A 581 12.62 15.90 -46.90
N ARG A 582 13.24 15.37 -47.96
CA ARG A 582 14.68 15.59 -48.20
C ARG A 582 14.94 17.06 -48.53
N PRO A 583 16.04 17.65 -48.03
CA PRO A 583 16.40 19.01 -48.40
C PRO A 583 16.61 19.07 -49.92
N VAL A 584 15.93 20.00 -50.59
CA VAL A 584 16.22 20.33 -51.99
C VAL A 584 17.55 21.07 -51.97
N SER A 585 18.61 20.40 -52.42
CA SER A 585 19.94 21.00 -52.61
C SER A 585 19.82 22.22 -53.54
N ARG A 586 20.19 23.40 -53.02
CA ARG A 586 20.44 24.60 -53.82
C ARG A 586 21.90 24.64 -54.24
#